data_AF-A0AAV7JMF3-F1
#
_entry.id   AF-A0AAV7JMF3-F1
#
_cell.length_a   1.000
_cell.length_b   1.000
_cell.length_c   1.000
_cell.angle_alpha   90.00
_cell.angle_beta   90.00
_cell.angle_gamma   90.00
#
_symmetry.space_group_name_H-M   'P 1'
#
loop_
_entity.id
_entity.type
_entity.pdbx_description
1 polymer ?
#
loop_
_entity_poly.entity_id
_entity_poly.type
_entity_poly.pdbx_seq_one_letter_code
_entity_poly.pdbx_strand_id
1 'polypeptide(L)'
;MTYNRQNSRILAPDQKSTSSSICASKTTQKLPSVMVWGAITSDGRTPLVFIDKGVKINKEVYVECILENALKPWAGEHFNGAHWVFQQDSTPFHIAKMTSEWLKFNFPEFKSTEESPASFPDLNHMDFCIWSILESRVCAKPHKNVDSPKSSLRRVWDLISEDVLRAAAVNFSKRLSLCIVAKGNTFEELG
;
A
#
# COMPACT_ATOMS: atom_id res chain seq x y z
N MET A 1 -32.40 9.59 10.44
CA MET A 1 -31.77 9.28 9.14
C MET A 1 -30.28 9.42 9.30
N THR A 2 -29.56 8.31 9.21
CA THR A 2 -28.10 8.30 9.34
C THR A 2 -27.57 7.45 8.20
N TYR A 3 -26.97 8.12 7.22
CA TYR A 3 -26.48 7.52 5.98
C TYR A 3 -25.05 7.02 6.19
N ASN A 4 -24.88 5.71 6.26
CA ASN A 4 -23.57 5.05 6.36
C ASN A 4 -23.14 4.54 4.97
N ARG A 5 -22.01 5.05 4.46
CA ARG A 5 -21.59 4.92 3.05
C ARG A 5 -20.75 3.67 2.75
N GLN A 6 -20.49 2.80 3.74
CA GLN A 6 -19.58 1.65 3.57
C GLN A 6 -20.20 0.25 3.75
N ASN A 7 -21.52 0.13 3.95
CA ASN A 7 -22.18 -1.18 3.94
C ASN A 7 -23.65 -1.04 3.52
N SER A 8 -23.96 -1.33 2.26
CA SER A 8 -25.35 -1.49 1.82
C SER A 8 -25.88 -2.85 2.29
N ARG A 9 -26.34 -2.94 3.54
CA ARG A 9 -27.18 -4.06 4.00
C ARG A 9 -28.48 -3.50 4.56
N ILE A 10 -29.57 -3.68 3.82
CA ILE A 10 -30.92 -3.50 4.34
C ILE A 10 -31.30 -4.83 4.98
N LEU A 11 -31.44 -4.85 6.30
CA LEU A 11 -32.10 -5.95 7.00
C LEU A 11 -33.56 -5.55 7.17
N ALA A 12 -34.45 -6.18 6.41
CA ALA A 12 -35.89 -6.09 6.66
C ALA A 12 -36.32 -7.38 7.39
N PRO A 13 -37.08 -7.29 8.50
CA PRO A 13 -37.84 -8.43 9.01
C PRO A 13 -39.08 -8.68 8.12
N ASP A 14 -39.56 -9.92 8.20
CA ASP A 14 -40.42 -10.66 7.28
C ASP A 14 -41.76 -10.01 6.83
N GLN A 15 -42.29 -10.57 5.73
CA GLN A 15 -43.31 -10.12 4.79
C GLN A 15 -44.68 -9.67 5.32
N LYS A 16 -45.24 -8.62 4.68
CA LYS A 16 -46.55 -8.65 3.99
C LYS A 16 -46.84 -7.36 3.21
N SER A 17 -47.39 -7.54 2.00
CA SER A 17 -48.13 -6.60 1.14
C SER A 17 -47.38 -5.57 0.26
N THR A 18 -47.47 -5.87 -1.04
CA THR A 18 -47.87 -5.00 -2.16
C THR A 18 -46.90 -4.02 -2.85
N SER A 19 -46.94 -4.20 -4.18
CA SER A 19 -46.80 -3.24 -5.29
C SER A 19 -45.46 -3.11 -6.02
N SER A 20 -45.62 -3.19 -7.33
CA SER A 20 -44.68 -3.36 -8.41
C SER A 20 -43.76 -2.16 -8.64
N SER A 21 -42.48 -2.34 -8.38
CA SER A 21 -41.36 -1.77 -9.15
C SER A 21 -40.07 -2.38 -8.61
N ILE A 22 -39.79 -3.63 -9.01
CA ILE A 22 -38.47 -4.23 -8.79
C ILE A 22 -37.53 -3.52 -9.77
N CYS A 23 -36.96 -2.41 -9.32
CA CYS A 23 -35.71 -1.91 -9.89
C CYS A 23 -34.68 -2.98 -9.54
N ALA A 24 -34.41 -3.87 -10.49
CA ALA A 24 -33.33 -4.84 -10.39
C ALA A 24 -32.07 -4.07 -10.03
N SER A 25 -31.68 -4.16 -8.75
CA SER A 25 -30.43 -3.63 -8.25
C SER A 25 -29.36 -4.38 -9.00
N LYS A 26 -28.78 -3.69 -10.00
CA LYS A 26 -27.63 -4.16 -10.75
C LYS A 26 -26.62 -4.65 -9.74
N THR A 27 -26.39 -5.96 -9.72
CA THR A 27 -25.31 -6.58 -8.96
C THR A 27 -24.06 -5.77 -9.27
N THR A 28 -23.50 -5.10 -8.26
CA THR A 28 -22.29 -4.30 -8.40
C THR A 28 -21.22 -5.25 -8.92
N GLN A 29 -20.95 -5.20 -10.23
CA GLN A 29 -19.88 -5.98 -10.81
C GLN A 29 -18.62 -5.64 -10.02
N LYS A 30 -18.00 -6.65 -9.38
CA LYS A 30 -16.75 -6.48 -8.65
C LYS A 30 -15.76 -5.83 -9.61
N LEU A 31 -15.47 -4.57 -9.38
CA LEU A 31 -14.55 -3.82 -10.22
C LEU A 31 -13.22 -4.59 -10.29
N PRO A 32 -12.54 -4.57 -11.45
CA PRO A 32 -11.22 -5.18 -11.56
C PRO A 32 -10.29 -4.57 -10.50
N SER A 33 -9.85 -5.39 -9.55
CA SER A 33 -8.85 -5.03 -8.54
C SER A 33 -7.49 -5.55 -9.00
N VAL A 34 -6.48 -4.69 -8.87
CA VAL A 34 -5.09 -4.97 -9.22
C VAL A 34 -4.29 -4.91 -7.93
N MET A 35 -3.49 -5.93 -7.67
CA MET A 35 -2.52 -5.93 -6.58
C MET A 35 -1.17 -5.50 -7.14
N VAL A 36 -0.51 -4.58 -6.46
CA VAL A 36 0.74 -3.97 -6.91
C VAL A 36 1.65 -3.72 -5.72
N TRP A 37 2.95 -3.88 -5.94
CA TRP A 37 4.00 -3.54 -4.99
C TRP A 37 4.90 -2.46 -5.61
N GLY A 38 5.40 -1.56 -4.76
CA GLY A 38 6.40 -0.56 -5.11
C GLY A 38 7.03 0.00 -3.85
N ALA A 39 8.22 0.59 -3.99
CA ALA A 39 8.89 1.32 -2.93
C ALA A 39 9.39 2.68 -3.45
N ILE A 40 9.57 3.63 -2.54
CA ILE A 40 10.12 4.95 -2.82
C ILE A 40 11.31 5.27 -1.93
N THR A 41 12.15 6.18 -2.41
CA THR A 41 13.14 6.93 -1.63
C THR A 41 12.82 8.41 -1.76
N SER A 42 13.60 9.29 -1.13
CA SER A 42 13.43 10.74 -1.30
C SER A 42 13.65 11.21 -2.75
N ASP A 43 14.39 10.46 -3.54
CA ASP A 43 14.90 10.83 -4.86
C ASP A 43 14.58 9.79 -5.95
N GLY A 44 13.80 8.77 -5.62
CA GLY A 44 13.63 7.62 -6.50
C GLY A 44 12.44 6.76 -6.15
N ARG A 45 12.13 5.85 -7.06
CA ARG A 45 11.04 4.90 -6.94
C ARG A 45 11.37 3.63 -7.71
N THR A 46 10.99 2.48 -7.18
CA THR A 46 11.17 1.20 -7.87
C THR A 46 10.25 1.12 -9.08
N PRO A 47 10.53 0.24 -10.06
CA PRO A 47 9.49 -0.25 -10.95
C PRO A 47 8.31 -0.83 -10.14
N LEU A 48 7.08 -0.67 -10.65
CA LEU A 48 5.90 -1.31 -10.04
C LEU A 48 5.86 -2.81 -10.40
N VAL A 49 5.73 -3.65 -9.38
CA VAL A 49 5.55 -5.10 -9.52
C VAL A 49 4.06 -5.41 -9.43
N PHE A 50 3.47 -5.89 -10.52
CA PHE A 50 2.07 -6.27 -10.57
C PHE A 50 1.89 -7.74 -10.24
N ILE A 51 0.98 -8.02 -9.32
CA ILE A 51 0.73 -9.37 -8.82
C ILE A 51 -0.55 -9.88 -9.47
N ASP A 52 -0.46 -11.05 -10.08
CA ASP A 52 -1.55 -11.59 -10.87
C ASP A 52 -2.75 -11.98 -10.02
N LYS A 53 -3.93 -11.88 -10.65
CA LYS A 53 -5.20 -12.12 -9.97
C LYS A 53 -5.27 -13.56 -9.47
N GLY A 54 -5.51 -13.72 -8.17
CA GLY A 54 -5.61 -15.02 -7.52
C GLY A 54 -4.30 -15.52 -6.91
N VAL A 55 -3.18 -14.85 -7.16
CA VAL A 55 -1.93 -15.10 -6.45
C VAL A 55 -2.07 -14.58 -5.02
N LYS A 56 -1.87 -15.46 -4.04
CA LYS A 56 -1.78 -15.09 -2.63
C LYS A 56 -0.31 -14.83 -2.32
N ILE A 57 0.05 -13.60 -1.97
CA ILE A 57 1.40 -13.30 -1.50
C ILE A 57 1.61 -14.04 -0.18
N ASN A 58 2.65 -14.88 -0.16
CA ASN A 58 3.25 -15.44 1.03
C ASN A 58 4.70 -14.94 1.13
N LYS A 59 5.41 -15.36 2.18
CA LYS A 59 6.79 -14.95 2.42
C LYS A 59 7.74 -15.40 1.30
N GLU A 60 7.49 -16.56 0.69
CA GLU A 60 8.31 -17.10 -0.41
C GLU A 60 8.17 -16.23 -1.67
N VAL A 61 6.95 -15.96 -2.12
CA VAL A 61 6.67 -15.08 -3.26
C VAL A 61 7.17 -13.66 -3.00
N TYR A 62 7.06 -13.17 -1.76
CA TYR A 62 7.58 -11.86 -1.39
C TYR A 62 9.11 -11.79 -1.51
N VAL A 63 9.83 -12.77 -0.95
CA VAL A 63 11.30 -12.80 -1.04
C VAL A 63 11.75 -12.94 -2.49
N GLU A 64 11.24 -13.91 -3.23
CA GLU A 64 11.71 -14.21 -4.58
C GLU A 64 11.27 -13.15 -5.60
N CYS A 65 9.96 -12.92 -5.74
CA CYS A 65 9.44 -12.08 -6.81
C CYS A 65 9.62 -10.58 -6.55
N ILE A 66 9.63 -10.15 -5.28
CA ILE A 66 9.67 -8.73 -4.92
C ILE A 66 11.07 -8.35 -4.43
N LEU A 67 11.58 -8.97 -3.37
CA LEU A 67 12.84 -8.53 -2.77
C LEU A 67 14.04 -8.85 -3.66
N GLU A 68 14.16 -10.10 -4.11
CA GLU A 68 15.30 -10.59 -4.87
C GLU A 68 15.28 -10.13 -6.33
N ASN A 69 14.13 -10.25 -6.99
CA ASN A 69 14.04 -9.97 -8.43
C ASN A 69 13.77 -8.50 -8.78
N ALA A 70 13.19 -7.70 -7.87
CA ALA A 70 12.85 -6.30 -8.16
C ALA A 70 13.63 -5.31 -7.29
N LEU A 71 13.53 -5.43 -5.97
CA LEU A 71 14.09 -4.42 -5.07
C LEU A 71 15.63 -4.46 -5.01
N LYS A 72 16.24 -5.63 -4.84
CA LYS A 72 17.69 -5.75 -4.68
C LYS A 72 18.48 -5.24 -5.89
N PRO A 73 18.15 -5.59 -7.15
CA PRO A 73 18.82 -5.04 -8.33
C PRO A 73 18.63 -3.53 -8.41
N TRP A 74 17.39 -3.04 -8.25
CA TRP A 74 17.10 -1.62 -8.28
C TRP A 74 17.87 -0.84 -7.21
N ALA A 75 17.93 -1.34 -5.98
CA ALA A 75 18.65 -0.69 -4.89
C ALA A 75 20.16 -0.66 -5.13
N GLY A 76 20.72 -1.73 -5.72
CA GLY A 76 22.13 -1.77 -6.12
C GLY A 76 22.48 -0.68 -7.13
N GLU A 77 21.63 -0.48 -8.13
CA GLU A 77 21.78 0.57 -9.14
C GLU A 77 21.53 1.98 -8.57
N HIS A 78 20.44 2.15 -7.82
CA HIS A 78 19.98 3.45 -7.32
C HIS A 78 20.92 4.03 -6.27
N PHE A 79 21.32 3.23 -5.27
CA PHE A 79 22.17 3.72 -4.18
C PHE A 79 23.66 3.65 -4.52
N ASN A 80 24.06 2.81 -5.49
CA ASN A 80 25.45 2.69 -5.98
C ASN A 80 26.49 2.59 -4.84
N GLY A 81 26.21 1.74 -3.85
CA GLY A 81 27.08 1.51 -2.68
C GLY A 81 26.91 2.51 -1.52
N ALA A 82 26.06 3.53 -1.66
CA ALA A 82 25.68 4.39 -0.54
C ALA A 82 24.94 3.58 0.54
N HIS A 83 25.06 4.02 1.80
CA HIS A 83 24.32 3.44 2.90
C HIS A 83 22.85 3.85 2.86
N TRP A 84 21.95 2.89 3.06
CA TRP A 84 20.50 3.11 3.08
C TRP A 84 19.83 2.17 4.08
N VAL A 85 18.59 2.47 4.41
CA VAL A 85 17.82 1.69 5.38
C VAL A 85 16.53 1.23 4.72
N PHE A 86 16.25 -0.08 4.77
CA PHE A 86 14.97 -0.61 4.34
C PHE A 86 13.96 -0.62 5.48
N GLN A 87 12.72 -0.24 5.17
CA GLN A 87 11.58 -0.32 6.07
C GLN A 87 10.32 -0.78 5.31
N GLN A 88 9.51 -1.60 5.97
CA GLN A 88 8.25 -2.17 5.47
C GLN A 88 7.21 -2.17 6.60
N ASP A 89 5.96 -2.58 6.34
CA ASP A 89 4.91 -2.69 7.35
C ASP A 89 4.98 -4.02 8.16
N SER A 90 4.10 -4.19 9.16
CA SER A 90 4.04 -5.38 10.02
C SER A 90 3.17 -6.52 9.48
N THR A 91 2.88 -6.59 8.17
CA THR A 91 2.08 -7.70 7.64
C THR A 91 2.77 -9.06 7.87
N PRO A 92 2.01 -10.16 8.08
CA PRO A 92 2.58 -11.43 8.55
C PRO A 92 3.70 -12.01 7.67
N PHE A 93 3.68 -11.77 6.37
CA PHE A 93 4.73 -12.24 5.46
C PHE A 93 5.94 -11.29 5.40
N HIS A 94 5.78 -10.00 5.70
CA HIS A 94 6.88 -9.06 5.87
C HIS A 94 7.70 -9.38 7.13
N ILE A 95 7.04 -9.66 8.26
CA ILE A 95 7.72 -9.96 9.54
C ILE A 95 8.12 -11.43 9.70
N ALA A 96 7.81 -12.28 8.71
CA ALA A 96 8.18 -13.69 8.78
C ALA A 96 9.71 -13.83 8.95
N LYS A 97 10.14 -14.76 9.82
CA LYS A 97 11.57 -15.02 10.08
C LYS A 97 12.41 -15.12 8.81
N MET A 98 11.91 -15.86 7.81
CA MET A 98 12.55 -16.00 6.50
C MET A 98 12.79 -14.65 5.81
N THR A 99 11.77 -13.79 5.77
CA THR A 99 11.86 -12.46 5.17
C THR A 99 12.85 -11.58 5.93
N SER A 100 12.75 -11.55 7.25
CA SER A 100 13.65 -10.76 8.12
C SER A 100 15.10 -11.21 8.01
N GLU A 101 15.38 -12.51 7.95
CA GLU A 101 16.73 -13.06 7.76
C GLU A 101 17.28 -12.71 6.38
N TRP A 102 16.47 -12.81 5.33
CA TRP A 102 16.87 -12.43 3.98
C TRP A 102 17.22 -10.94 3.90
N LEU A 103 16.40 -10.07 4.50
CA LEU A 103 16.64 -8.61 4.52
C LEU A 103 17.94 -8.26 5.25
N LYS A 104 18.17 -8.83 6.43
CA LYS A 104 19.40 -8.61 7.21
C LYS A 104 20.66 -9.11 6.50
N PHE A 105 20.54 -10.15 5.68
CA PHE A 105 21.66 -10.71 4.92
C PHE A 105 21.98 -9.90 3.66
N ASN A 106 20.96 -9.37 2.98
CA ASN A 106 21.12 -8.77 1.65
C ASN A 106 21.21 -7.24 1.65
N PHE A 107 20.68 -6.55 2.68
CA PHE A 107 20.62 -5.09 2.74
C PHE A 107 21.55 -4.52 3.81
N PRO A 108 22.11 -3.31 3.60
CA PRO A 108 23.05 -2.71 4.55
C PRO A 108 22.44 -2.45 5.93
N GLU A 109 21.19 -2.00 5.98
CA GLU A 109 20.42 -1.86 7.22
C GLU A 109 18.94 -2.17 6.96
N PHE A 110 18.33 -2.92 7.88
CA PHE A 110 16.90 -3.21 7.89
C PHE A 110 16.30 -2.84 9.25
N LYS A 111 15.32 -1.93 9.24
CA LYS A 111 14.54 -1.59 10.43
C LYS A 111 13.31 -2.49 10.54
N SER A 112 13.37 -3.42 11.48
CA SER A 112 12.26 -4.32 11.79
C SER A 112 11.09 -3.53 12.37
N THR A 113 9.88 -3.86 11.93
CA THR A 113 8.65 -3.33 12.52
C THR A 113 8.31 -3.92 13.88
N GLU A 114 9.02 -4.95 14.33
CA GLU A 114 8.90 -5.47 15.70
C GLU A 114 9.26 -4.40 16.76
N GLU A 115 10.05 -3.39 16.38
CA GLU A 115 10.40 -2.24 17.23
C GLU A 115 9.38 -1.09 17.11
N SER A 116 8.45 -1.16 16.16
CA SER A 116 7.38 -0.18 15.99
C SER A 116 6.19 -0.54 16.87
N PRO A 117 5.58 0.42 17.59
CA PRO A 117 4.39 0.14 18.39
C PRO A 117 3.30 -0.46 17.51
N ALA A 118 2.81 -1.65 17.88
CA ALA A 118 1.75 -2.38 17.17
C ALA A 118 0.45 -1.57 16.98
N SER A 119 0.33 -0.41 17.63
CA SER A 119 -0.80 0.52 17.58
C SER A 119 -0.80 1.47 16.39
N PHE A 120 0.22 1.47 15.52
CA PHE A 120 0.26 2.34 14.35
C PHE A 120 0.25 1.58 13.02
N PRO A 121 -0.94 1.18 12.54
CA PRO A 121 -1.11 0.70 11.16
C PRO A 121 -0.77 1.77 10.11
N ASP A 122 -0.60 3.04 10.50
CA ASP A 122 -0.41 4.20 9.60
C ASP A 122 1.05 4.59 9.32
N LEU A 123 2.02 3.73 9.62
CA LEU A 123 3.46 4.01 9.42
C LEU A 123 4.03 3.51 8.09
N ASN A 124 3.23 3.42 7.04
CA ASN A 124 3.76 3.16 5.70
C ASN A 124 3.72 4.43 4.85
N HIS A 125 4.89 4.93 4.44
CA HIS A 125 5.04 6.08 3.54
C HIS A 125 4.25 5.88 2.23
N MET A 126 4.08 4.61 1.82
CA MET A 126 3.30 4.23 0.66
C MET A 126 1.80 4.43 0.90
N ASP A 127 1.24 3.96 2.03
CA ASP A 127 -0.20 3.94 2.29
C ASP A 127 -0.80 5.33 2.51
N PHE A 128 -0.14 6.20 3.26
CA PHE A 128 -0.75 7.49 3.61
C PHE A 128 -0.71 8.51 2.45
N CYS A 129 0.36 8.50 1.63
CA CYS A 129 0.59 9.55 0.63
C CYS A 129 0.55 9.01 -0.80
N ILE A 130 1.43 8.05 -1.10
CA ILE A 130 1.69 7.67 -2.49
C ILE A 130 0.54 6.85 -3.08
N TRP A 131 0.05 5.83 -2.38
CA TRP A 131 -1.08 5.03 -2.83
C TRP A 131 -2.36 5.86 -2.94
N SER A 132 -2.60 6.81 -2.04
CA SER A 132 -3.74 7.74 -2.13
C SER A 132 -3.67 8.63 -3.39
N ILE A 133 -2.49 9.17 -3.72
CA ILE A 133 -2.26 9.92 -4.97
C ILE A 133 -2.52 9.04 -6.20
N LEU A 134 -2.00 7.81 -6.19
CA LEU A 134 -2.18 6.86 -7.28
C LEU A 134 -3.65 6.49 -7.47
N GLU A 135 -4.33 6.09 -6.40
CA GLU A 135 -5.74 5.71 -6.41
C GLU A 135 -6.60 6.87 -6.93
N SER A 136 -6.41 8.08 -6.38
CA SER A 136 -7.14 9.28 -6.81
C SER A 136 -6.99 9.57 -8.30
N ARG A 137 -5.75 9.52 -8.83
CA ARG A 137 -5.47 9.82 -10.24
C ARG A 137 -5.89 8.71 -11.19
N VAL A 138 -5.79 7.45 -10.78
CA VAL A 138 -6.16 6.29 -11.60
C VAL A 138 -7.67 6.15 -11.65
N CYS A 139 -8.35 6.19 -10.50
CA CYS A 139 -9.79 6.04 -10.37
C CYS A 139 -10.59 7.27 -10.86
N ALA A 140 -9.92 8.39 -11.19
CA ALA A 140 -10.56 9.55 -11.82
C ALA A 140 -11.21 9.23 -13.18
N LYS A 141 -10.83 8.12 -13.83
CA LYS A 141 -11.43 7.65 -15.09
C LYS A 141 -11.85 6.19 -14.97
N PRO A 142 -12.99 5.80 -15.57
CA PRO A 142 -13.43 4.41 -15.58
C PRO A 142 -12.48 3.55 -16.42
N HIS A 143 -12.22 2.33 -15.93
CA HIS A 143 -11.39 1.34 -16.60
C HIS A 143 -12.23 0.25 -17.27
N LYS A 144 -11.90 -0.07 -18.53
CA LYS A 144 -12.65 -1.04 -19.35
C LYS A 144 -12.24 -2.50 -19.09
N ASN A 145 -11.03 -2.73 -18.60
CA ASN A 145 -10.46 -4.05 -18.29
C ASN A 145 -9.34 -3.89 -17.24
N VAL A 146 -8.65 -4.99 -16.86
CA VAL A 146 -7.55 -4.99 -15.87
C VAL A 146 -6.22 -4.42 -16.41
N ASP A 147 -6.01 -4.37 -17.71
CA ASP A 147 -4.77 -3.83 -18.29
C ASP A 147 -4.76 -2.30 -18.30
N SER A 148 -5.94 -1.70 -18.43
CA SER A 148 -6.15 -0.26 -18.34
C SER A 148 -5.69 0.35 -17.00
N PRO A 149 -6.06 -0.18 -15.81
CA PRO A 149 -5.58 0.33 -14.53
C PRO A 149 -4.10 0.03 -14.32
N LYS A 150 -3.56 -1.13 -14.76
CA LYS A 150 -2.11 -1.40 -14.72
C LYS A 150 -1.31 -0.35 -15.49
N SER A 151 -1.76 -0.01 -16.69
CA SER A 151 -1.11 0.99 -17.54
C SER A 151 -1.24 2.41 -16.98
N SER A 152 -2.41 2.75 -16.44
CA SER A 152 -2.63 4.04 -15.78
C SER A 152 -1.77 4.18 -14.52
N LEU A 153 -1.68 3.13 -13.70
CA LEU A 153 -0.83 3.08 -12.50
C LEU A 153 0.63 3.35 -12.85
N ARG A 154 1.20 2.64 -13.85
CA ARG A 154 2.57 2.90 -14.31
C ARG A 154 2.78 4.36 -14.72
N ARG A 155 1.90 4.87 -15.57
CA ARG A 155 1.99 6.26 -16.04
C ARG A 155 1.93 7.26 -14.88
N VAL A 156 1.00 7.09 -13.93
CA VAL A 156 0.89 8.01 -12.80
C VAL A 156 2.09 7.89 -11.88
N TRP A 157 2.56 6.67 -11.61
CA TRP A 157 3.76 6.38 -10.84
C TRP A 157 4.98 7.10 -11.41
N ASP A 158 5.16 7.03 -12.73
CA ASP A 158 6.25 7.67 -13.45
C ASP A 158 6.15 9.21 -13.45
N LEU A 159 4.96 9.76 -13.17
CA LEU A 159 4.71 11.20 -13.10
C LEU A 159 4.75 11.75 -11.67
N ILE A 160 5.05 10.93 -10.66
CA ILE A 160 5.26 11.43 -9.30
C ILE A 160 6.56 12.27 -9.32
N SER A 161 6.49 13.55 -8.96
CA SER A 161 7.71 14.37 -8.93
C SER A 161 8.58 13.98 -7.73
N GLU A 162 9.89 14.21 -7.83
CA GLU A 162 10.78 14.04 -6.70
C GLU A 162 10.39 14.89 -5.48
N ASP A 163 9.80 16.07 -5.68
CA ASP A 163 9.29 16.89 -4.56
C ASP A 163 8.23 16.16 -3.75
N VAL A 164 7.36 15.39 -4.42
CA VAL A 164 6.35 14.55 -3.75
C VAL A 164 7.02 13.40 -3.02
N LEU A 165 8.04 12.77 -3.62
CA LEU A 165 8.81 11.70 -2.99
C LEU A 165 9.56 12.19 -1.75
N ARG A 166 10.26 13.32 -1.85
CA ARG A 166 10.91 14.00 -0.70
C ARG A 166 9.91 14.34 0.38
N ALA A 167 8.78 14.93 0.04
CA ALA A 167 7.74 15.27 1.01
C ALA A 167 7.19 14.02 1.72
N ALA A 168 6.96 12.93 0.99
CA ALA A 168 6.54 11.65 1.56
C ALA A 168 7.59 11.08 2.53
N ALA A 169 8.86 11.07 2.14
CA ALA A 169 9.97 10.60 2.98
C ALA A 169 10.16 11.44 4.25
N VAL A 170 10.09 12.78 4.14
CA VAL A 170 10.21 13.68 5.30
C VAL A 170 9.03 13.51 6.26
N ASN A 171 7.80 13.45 5.74
CA ASN A 171 6.61 13.26 6.56
C ASN A 171 6.64 11.91 7.28
N PHE A 172 7.16 10.87 6.61
CA PHE A 172 7.36 9.57 7.22
C PHE A 172 8.33 9.63 8.40
N SER A 173 9.53 10.20 8.22
CA SER A 173 10.50 10.36 9.31
C SER A 173 9.94 11.12 10.50
N LYS A 174 9.20 12.22 10.24
CA LYS A 174 8.52 12.99 11.30
C LYS A 174 7.50 12.13 12.07
N ARG A 175 6.64 11.39 11.36
CA ARG A 175 5.62 10.52 11.98
C ARG A 175 6.26 9.40 12.77
N LEU A 176 7.32 8.77 12.26
CA LEU A 176 8.07 7.74 12.97
C LEU A 176 8.67 8.30 14.27
N SER A 177 9.30 9.47 14.23
CA SER A 177 9.82 10.13 15.43
C SER A 177 8.72 10.44 16.45
N LEU A 178 7.58 10.97 16.01
CA LEU A 178 6.43 11.20 16.88
C LEU A 178 5.99 9.88 17.53
N CYS A 179 5.80 8.81 16.73
CA CYS A 179 5.37 7.49 17.22
C CYS A 179 6.25 6.91 18.33
N ILE A 180 7.56 7.06 18.18
CA ILE A 180 8.53 6.69 19.22
C ILE A 180 8.30 7.51 20.49
N VAL A 181 8.10 8.83 20.35
CA VAL A 181 7.92 9.75 21.49
C VAL A 181 6.64 9.45 22.30
N ALA A 182 5.47 9.27 21.68
CA ALA A 182 4.27 8.93 22.48
C ALA A 182 4.06 7.44 22.74
N LYS A 183 5.09 6.60 22.54
CA LYS A 183 5.08 5.17 22.91
C LYS A 183 3.84 4.42 22.39
N GLY A 184 3.35 4.78 21.19
CA GLY A 184 2.17 4.13 20.62
C GLY A 184 0.81 4.84 20.80
N ASN A 185 0.72 6.03 21.40
CA ASN A 185 -0.54 6.80 21.51
C ASN A 185 -0.80 7.70 20.29
N THR A 186 -2.05 7.79 19.81
CA THR A 186 -2.50 8.58 18.62
C THR A 186 -2.06 10.05 18.66
N PHE A 187 -1.54 10.59 17.56
CA PHE A 187 -0.98 11.96 17.45
C PHE A 187 -1.86 12.97 16.69
N GLU A 188 -3.17 12.73 16.54
CA GLU A 188 -4.03 13.68 15.80
C GLU A 188 -4.25 15.03 16.51
N GLU A 189 -3.74 15.21 17.74
CA GLU A 189 -3.95 16.43 18.56
C GLU A 189 -2.67 17.20 18.95
N LEU A 190 -1.60 17.13 18.15
CA LEU A 190 -0.41 17.99 18.35
C LEU A 190 -0.18 18.98 17.20
N GLY A 191 -1.25 19.37 16.50
CA GLY A 191 -1.27 20.41 15.48
C GLY A 191 -1.79 21.74 16.00
#